data_AF-A0A2L0FA19-F1
#
_entry.id   AF-A0A2L0FA19-F1
#
_cell.length_a   1.000
_cell.length_b   1.000
_cell.length_c   1.000
_cell.angle_alpha   90.00
_cell.angle_beta   90.00
_cell.angle_gamma   90.00
#
_symmetry.space_group_name_H-M   'P 1'
#
loop_
_entity.id
_entity.type
_entity.pdbx_description
1 polymer ?
#
loop_
_entity_poly.entity_id
_entity_poly.type
_entity_poly.pdbx_seq_one_letter_code
_entity_poly.pdbx_strand_id
1 'polypeptide(L)'
;MSSSAAERHGVAPGERHGVAPGERHGVAPGVELRLALLAGARETRETPQEALPAIDVSAIRGAKVALRRGVEADGLSLRAVCATAPSRQWATGVEELVLDRASGITRGTLGMSIDRWEAGPIRATAQRFEQSFEAAGRAGAHAVAIRGRHVLGFAGSEHDVVLCSVVCVEPAQEAGARCGPLLDAAALEGTLVGPPEPDLLVRTILYAAEHPLPATAAFGLLAAAGITVLLARRPYPRP
;
A
#
# COMPACT_ATOMS: atom_id res chain seq x y z
N MET A 1 34.73 -3.07 61.65
CA MET A 1 34.09 -4.26 61.05
C MET A 1 32.86 -3.79 60.28
N SER A 2 32.60 -4.44 59.14
CA SER A 2 31.50 -4.23 58.18
C SER A 2 31.68 -3.17 57.10
N SER A 3 32.30 -3.68 56.03
CA SER A 3 32.25 -3.24 54.64
C SER A 3 30.83 -3.38 54.06
N SER A 4 30.43 -2.46 53.19
CA SER A 4 29.28 -2.60 52.28
C SER A 4 29.61 -1.84 50.99
N ALA A 5 30.40 -2.47 50.12
CA ALA A 5 30.62 -2.02 48.76
C ALA A 5 29.40 -2.37 47.91
N ALA A 6 28.66 -1.36 47.47
CA ALA A 6 27.59 -1.50 46.49
C ALA A 6 28.20 -1.52 45.09
N GLU A 7 28.33 -2.72 44.54
CA GLU A 7 28.78 -2.99 43.18
C GLU A 7 27.66 -2.58 42.21
N ARG A 8 27.81 -1.40 41.60
CA ARG A 8 26.94 -0.98 40.49
C ARG A 8 27.46 -1.63 39.22
N HIS A 9 26.80 -2.70 38.80
CA HIS A 9 26.97 -3.23 37.44
C HIS A 9 26.55 -2.14 36.43
N GLY A 10 27.54 -1.58 35.74
CA GLY A 10 27.33 -0.73 34.59
C GLY A 10 26.76 -1.56 33.44
N VAL A 11 25.47 -1.37 33.16
CA VAL A 11 24.83 -1.82 31.93
C VAL A 11 25.47 -1.04 30.78
N ALA A 12 26.14 -1.73 29.86
CA ALA A 12 26.74 -1.14 28.67
C ALA A 12 25.64 -0.46 27.82
N PRO A 13 25.93 0.70 27.20
CA PRO A 13 24.98 1.35 26.30
C PRO A 13 24.78 0.45 25.08
N GLY A 14 23.53 0.01 24.86
CA GLY A 14 23.16 -0.85 23.73
C GLY A 14 23.62 -0.27 22.39
N GLU A 15 24.22 -1.13 21.57
CA GLU A 15 24.52 -0.86 20.16
C GLU A 15 23.25 -0.39 19.46
N ARG A 16 23.16 0.92 19.22
CA ARG A 16 22.07 1.47 18.40
C ARG A 16 22.28 0.95 16.99
N HIS A 17 21.41 0.05 16.56
CA HIS A 17 21.37 -0.44 15.20
C HIS A 17 21.02 0.75 14.30
N GLY A 18 22.04 1.32 13.65
CA GLY A 18 21.88 2.49 12.79
C GLY A 18 21.12 2.11 11.51
N VAL A 19 20.41 3.07 10.94
CA VAL A 19 19.80 2.93 9.60
C VAL A 19 20.72 3.62 8.60
N ALA A 20 21.13 2.91 7.55
CA ALA A 20 21.97 3.46 6.50
C ALA A 20 21.15 4.41 5.58
N PRO A 21 21.81 5.33 4.83
CA PRO A 21 21.13 6.12 3.81
C PRO A 21 20.34 5.21 2.87
N GLY A 22 19.08 5.55 2.61
CA GLY A 22 18.20 4.70 1.82
C GLY A 22 18.55 4.70 0.34
N GLU A 23 18.52 3.51 -0.27
CA GLU A 23 18.56 3.34 -1.72
C GLU A 23 17.28 3.86 -2.35
N ARG A 24 17.38 4.46 -3.54
CA ARG A 24 16.23 4.99 -4.29
C ARG A 24 15.99 4.14 -5.52
N HIS A 25 14.74 3.78 -5.73
CA HIS A 25 14.32 2.94 -6.84
C HIS A 25 13.19 3.63 -7.61
N GLY A 26 13.38 3.85 -8.91
CA GLY A 26 12.34 4.43 -9.77
C GLY A 26 11.11 3.53 -9.86
N VAL A 27 9.92 4.11 -9.68
CA VAL A 27 8.63 3.39 -9.73
C VAL A 27 7.73 3.90 -10.85
N ALA A 28 7.64 5.22 -10.99
CA ALA A 28 6.93 5.90 -12.07
C ALA A 28 7.72 7.16 -12.47
N PRO A 29 7.41 7.82 -13.60
CA PRO A 29 8.08 9.07 -13.96
C PRO A 29 8.03 10.10 -12.82
N GLY A 30 9.21 10.48 -12.32
CA GLY A 30 9.35 11.44 -11.22
C GLY A 30 8.99 10.90 -9.82
N VAL A 31 8.68 9.60 -9.67
CA VAL A 31 8.33 8.98 -8.38
C VAL A 31 9.25 7.80 -8.09
N GLU A 32 9.82 7.79 -6.88
CA GLU A 32 10.80 6.82 -6.43
C GLU A 32 10.38 6.21 -5.08
N LEU A 33 10.66 4.93 -4.88
CA LEU A 33 10.62 4.30 -3.57
C LEU A 33 12.01 4.38 -2.96
N ARG A 34 12.12 5.06 -1.82
CA ARG A 34 13.30 5.00 -0.96
C ARG A 34 13.16 3.84 0.03
N LEU A 35 14.16 2.97 0.07
CA LEU A 35 14.25 1.84 1.01
C LEU A 35 15.51 2.00 1.85
N ALA A 36 15.36 1.93 3.16
CA ALA A 36 16.49 1.96 4.06
C ALA A 36 17.00 0.54 4.36
N LEU A 37 18.32 0.44 4.59
CA LEU A 37 18.99 -0.80 4.95
C LEU A 37 19.60 -0.67 6.36
N LEU A 38 19.82 -1.80 7.02
CA LEU A 38 20.51 -1.82 8.31
C LEU A 38 21.97 -1.40 8.12
N ALA A 39 22.41 -0.38 8.85
CA ALA A 39 23.80 0.02 8.85
C ALA A 39 24.65 -1.02 9.60
N GLY A 40 25.74 -1.45 8.99
CA GLY A 40 26.67 -2.39 9.62
C GLY A 40 26.21 -3.85 9.61
N ALA A 41 25.18 -4.20 8.83
CA ALA A 41 24.83 -5.60 8.59
C ALA A 41 26.06 -6.35 8.04
N ARG A 42 26.46 -7.43 8.72
CA ARG A 42 27.70 -8.15 8.39
C ARG A 42 27.62 -8.85 7.04
N GLU A 43 26.42 -9.33 6.71
CA GLU A 43 26.10 -9.93 5.43
C GLU A 43 24.78 -9.35 4.94
N THR A 44 24.84 -8.53 3.89
CA THR A 44 23.66 -8.08 3.16
C THR A 44 23.63 -8.83 1.84
N ARG A 45 22.56 -9.60 1.61
CA ARG A 45 22.37 -10.36 0.39
C ARG A 45 21.15 -9.84 -0.35
N GLU A 46 21.36 -9.41 -1.58
CA GLU A 46 20.25 -9.11 -2.49
C GLU A 46 19.58 -10.41 -2.93
N THR A 47 18.25 -10.44 -2.85
CA THR A 47 17.47 -11.53 -3.42
C THR A 47 17.29 -11.28 -4.92
N PRO A 48 17.69 -12.22 -5.80
CA PRO A 48 17.45 -12.10 -7.24
C PRO A 48 15.96 -11.91 -7.53
N GLN A 49 15.65 -11.13 -8.56
CA GLN A 49 14.26 -10.77 -8.87
C GLN A 49 13.41 -12.01 -9.22
N GLU A 50 14.02 -13.06 -9.77
CA GLU A 50 13.42 -14.33 -10.13
C GLU A 50 13.06 -15.18 -8.90
N ALA A 51 13.76 -14.98 -7.78
CA ALA A 51 13.49 -15.64 -6.51
C ALA A 51 12.39 -14.91 -5.71
N LEU A 52 12.04 -13.68 -6.10
CA LEU A 52 10.93 -12.94 -5.48
C LEU A 52 9.59 -13.45 -6.01
N PRO A 53 8.55 -13.54 -5.14
CA PRO A 53 7.21 -13.91 -5.56
C PRO A 53 6.76 -13.11 -6.79
N ALA A 54 6.23 -13.81 -7.78
CA ALA A 54 5.58 -13.17 -8.92
C ALA A 54 4.26 -12.55 -8.45
N ILE A 55 4.09 -11.25 -8.70
CA ILE A 55 2.84 -10.56 -8.45
C ILE A 55 2.10 -10.46 -9.78
N ASP A 56 0.97 -11.14 -9.87
CA ASP A 56 0.11 -11.07 -11.04
C ASP A 56 -0.87 -9.90 -10.93
N VAL A 57 -0.68 -8.91 -11.81
CA VAL A 57 -1.57 -7.75 -11.97
C VAL A 57 -2.29 -7.78 -13.33
N SER A 58 -2.20 -8.88 -14.07
CA SER A 58 -2.75 -9.00 -15.44
C SER A 58 -4.27 -8.82 -15.50
N ALA A 59 -4.98 -9.11 -14.42
CA ALA A 59 -6.42 -8.88 -14.29
C ALA A 59 -6.80 -7.38 -14.27
N ILE A 60 -5.83 -6.49 -14.01
CA ILE A 60 -6.05 -5.05 -13.94
C ILE A 60 -5.53 -4.41 -15.22
N ARG A 61 -6.43 -3.87 -16.04
CA ARG A 61 -6.10 -3.30 -17.35
C ARG A 61 -5.06 -2.17 -17.21
N GLY A 62 -3.92 -2.35 -17.88
CA GLY A 62 -2.84 -1.36 -17.90
C GLY A 62 -1.96 -1.36 -16.64
N ALA A 63 -2.26 -2.20 -15.65
CA ALA A 63 -1.39 -2.35 -14.50
C ALA A 63 -0.11 -3.10 -14.87
N LYS A 64 0.99 -2.71 -14.24
CA LYS A 64 2.29 -3.37 -14.36
C LYS A 64 3.03 -3.35 -13.03
N VAL A 65 3.84 -4.37 -12.77
CA VAL A 65 4.78 -4.38 -11.65
C VAL A 65 5.99 -3.55 -12.04
N ALA A 66 6.20 -2.43 -11.35
CA ALA A 66 7.31 -1.51 -11.63
C ALA A 66 8.58 -1.85 -10.84
N LEU A 67 8.42 -2.40 -9.63
CA LEU A 67 9.54 -2.76 -8.76
C LEU A 67 9.27 -4.06 -8.03
N ARG A 68 10.28 -4.94 -7.95
CA ARG A 68 10.38 -6.04 -7.00
C ARG A 68 11.79 -6.04 -6.43
N ARG A 69 11.91 -5.84 -5.13
CA ARG A 69 13.19 -5.79 -4.42
C ARG A 69 13.10 -6.66 -3.18
N GLY A 70 14.17 -7.39 -2.89
CA GLY A 70 14.30 -8.15 -1.65
C GLY A 70 15.74 -8.10 -1.17
N VAL A 71 15.90 -7.93 0.14
CA VAL A 71 17.19 -7.90 0.82
C VAL A 71 17.08 -8.78 2.06
N GLU A 72 18.07 -9.63 2.26
CA GLU A 72 18.22 -10.44 3.47
C GLU A 72 19.48 -9.97 4.21
N ALA A 73 19.35 -9.74 5.51
CA ALA A 73 20.45 -9.31 6.35
C ALA A 73 20.25 -9.77 7.80
N ASP A 74 21.22 -10.48 8.38
CA ASP A 74 21.22 -10.88 9.80
C ASP A 74 19.89 -11.54 10.27
N GLY A 75 19.30 -12.41 9.46
CA GLY A 75 18.03 -13.10 9.76
C GLY A 75 16.76 -12.23 9.58
N LEU A 76 16.91 -11.00 9.08
CA LEU A 76 15.82 -10.13 8.66
C LEU A 76 15.66 -10.20 7.14
N SER A 77 14.41 -10.17 6.66
CA SER A 77 14.08 -10.07 5.24
C SER A 77 13.25 -8.82 5.00
N LEU A 78 13.75 -7.90 4.18
CA LEU A 78 13.03 -6.71 3.72
C LEU A 78 12.65 -6.92 2.25
N ARG A 79 11.36 -6.82 1.93
CA ARG A 79 10.84 -6.96 0.58
C ARG A 79 9.99 -5.76 0.21
N ALA A 80 10.09 -5.32 -1.02
CA ALA A 80 9.27 -4.25 -1.57
C ALA A 80 8.74 -4.63 -2.94
N VAL A 81 7.46 -4.36 -3.17
CA VAL A 81 6.85 -4.44 -4.49
C VAL A 81 6.11 -3.16 -4.77
N CYS A 82 6.30 -2.61 -5.96
CA CYS A 82 5.47 -1.52 -6.45
C CYS A 82 4.80 -1.90 -7.76
N ALA A 83 3.53 -1.52 -7.90
CA ALA A 83 2.77 -1.61 -9.12
C ALA A 83 2.25 -0.23 -9.52
N THR A 84 2.12 -0.01 -10.83
CA THR A 84 1.54 1.20 -11.41
C THR A 84 0.36 0.85 -12.28
N ALA A 85 -0.68 1.67 -12.31
CA ALA A 85 -1.81 1.53 -13.22
C ALA A 85 -2.35 2.91 -13.64
N PRO A 86 -3.00 3.03 -14.82
CA PRO A 86 -3.67 4.26 -15.20
C PRO A 86 -4.77 4.64 -14.20
N SER A 87 -4.83 5.91 -13.78
CA SER A 87 -5.83 6.38 -12.81
C SER A 87 -7.12 6.91 -13.42
N ARG A 88 -7.29 6.80 -14.75
CA ARG A 88 -8.51 7.25 -15.44
C ARG A 88 -9.78 6.57 -14.93
N GLN A 89 -9.64 5.44 -14.25
CA GLN A 89 -10.73 4.68 -13.64
C GLN A 89 -10.72 4.79 -12.10
N TRP A 90 -9.90 5.66 -11.54
CA TRP A 90 -9.87 5.92 -10.11
C TRP A 90 -11.16 6.59 -9.67
N ALA A 91 -11.70 6.14 -8.54
CA ALA A 91 -12.82 6.77 -7.87
C ALA A 91 -12.44 7.00 -6.41
N THR A 92 -12.72 8.18 -5.88
CA THR A 92 -12.54 8.46 -4.45
C THR A 92 -13.35 7.47 -3.63
N GLY A 93 -12.76 6.94 -2.55
CA GLY A 93 -13.37 5.95 -1.68
C GLY A 93 -12.97 4.50 -1.99
N VAL A 94 -12.27 4.23 -3.10
CA VAL A 94 -11.79 2.86 -3.42
C VAL A 94 -10.44 2.54 -2.76
N GLU A 95 -9.85 3.49 -2.04
CA GLU A 95 -8.55 3.31 -1.38
C GLU A 95 -8.55 2.10 -0.44
N GLU A 96 -9.61 1.94 0.36
CA GLU A 96 -9.78 0.83 1.29
C GLU A 96 -9.79 -0.51 0.56
N LEU A 97 -10.55 -0.62 -0.53
CA LEU A 97 -10.61 -1.83 -1.34
C LEU A 97 -9.26 -2.18 -1.97
N VAL A 98 -8.52 -1.17 -2.44
CA VAL A 98 -7.20 -1.35 -3.03
C VAL A 98 -6.19 -1.83 -1.99
N LEU A 99 -6.20 -1.22 -0.79
CA LEU A 99 -5.28 -1.56 0.31
C LEU A 99 -5.61 -2.93 0.92
N ASP A 100 -6.89 -3.29 1.00
CA ASP A 100 -7.33 -4.64 1.41
C ASP A 100 -6.87 -5.69 0.40
N ARG A 101 -6.99 -5.39 -0.91
CA ARG A 101 -6.47 -6.28 -1.95
C ARG A 101 -4.96 -6.43 -1.86
N ALA A 102 -4.25 -5.32 -1.62
CA ALA A 102 -2.80 -5.32 -1.40
C ALA A 102 -2.39 -6.20 -0.20
N SER A 103 -3.13 -6.10 0.90
CA SER A 103 -2.97 -6.94 2.09
C SER A 103 -3.20 -8.43 1.77
N GLY A 104 -4.23 -8.76 0.98
CA GLY A 104 -4.50 -10.12 0.53
C GLY A 104 -3.35 -10.71 -0.31
N ILE A 105 -2.84 -9.94 -1.28
CA ILE A 105 -1.71 -10.35 -2.12
C ILE A 105 -0.45 -10.53 -1.25
N THR A 106 -0.18 -9.57 -0.37
CA THR A 106 0.99 -9.61 0.53
C THR A 106 0.98 -10.87 1.37
N ARG A 107 -0.14 -11.18 2.03
CA ARG A 107 -0.31 -12.44 2.78
C ARG A 107 -0.02 -13.68 1.95
N GLY A 108 -0.58 -13.76 0.74
CA GLY A 108 -0.39 -14.91 -0.14
C GLY A 108 1.04 -15.10 -0.65
N THR A 109 1.82 -14.02 -0.74
CA THR A 109 3.15 -14.02 -1.36
C THR A 109 4.30 -14.22 -0.36
N LEU A 110 4.03 -14.11 0.93
CA LEU A 110 5.06 -14.25 1.95
C LEU A 110 5.67 -15.66 2.03
N GLY A 111 4.97 -16.69 1.54
CA GLY A 111 5.44 -18.07 1.60
C GLY A 111 5.55 -18.62 3.03
N MET A 112 4.78 -18.05 3.96
CA MET A 112 4.77 -18.36 5.38
C MET A 112 3.33 -18.63 5.83
N SER A 113 3.16 -19.46 6.87
CA SER A 113 1.86 -19.57 7.53
C SER A 113 1.65 -18.36 8.42
N ILE A 114 0.56 -17.63 8.21
CA ILE A 114 0.21 -16.43 8.98
C ILE A 114 -0.80 -16.82 10.07
N ASP A 115 -0.39 -16.71 11.32
CA ASP A 115 -1.25 -17.01 12.49
C ASP A 115 -2.14 -15.82 12.85
N ARG A 116 -1.62 -14.59 12.69
CA ARG A 116 -2.31 -13.35 13.03
C ARG A 116 -1.98 -12.25 12.01
N TRP A 117 -2.98 -11.45 11.64
CA TRP A 117 -2.83 -10.29 10.78
C TRP A 117 -3.70 -9.14 11.30
N GLU A 118 -3.07 -8.01 11.55
CA GLU A 118 -3.70 -6.80 12.07
C GLU A 118 -3.35 -5.63 11.15
N ALA A 119 -4.32 -5.22 10.33
CA ALA A 119 -4.20 -4.00 9.53
C ALA A 119 -4.45 -2.77 10.42
N GLY A 120 -3.56 -1.79 10.33
CA GLY A 120 -3.72 -0.50 11.00
C GLY A 120 -4.71 0.42 10.27
N PRO A 121 -5.00 1.59 10.85
CA PRO A 121 -5.86 2.58 10.21
C PRO A 121 -5.21 3.13 8.94
N ILE A 122 -6.05 3.44 7.94
CA ILE A 122 -5.62 4.14 6.73
C ILE A 122 -5.39 5.61 7.09
N ARG A 123 -4.19 6.12 6.83
CA ARG A 123 -3.81 7.52 6.98
C ARG A 123 -3.81 8.20 5.63
N ALA A 124 -4.72 9.14 5.43
CA ALA A 124 -4.75 9.98 4.24
C ALA A 124 -3.90 11.23 4.45
N THR A 125 -3.14 11.59 3.42
CA THR A 125 -2.47 12.88 3.27
C THR A 125 -2.95 13.52 1.96
N ALA A 126 -2.52 14.75 1.66
CA ALA A 126 -2.93 15.44 0.44
C ALA A 126 -2.59 14.70 -0.87
N GLN A 127 -1.58 13.81 -0.86
CA GLN A 127 -1.02 13.20 -2.08
C GLN A 127 -0.99 11.67 -2.05
N ARG A 128 -1.28 11.05 -0.90
CA ARG A 128 -1.17 9.61 -0.73
C ARG A 128 -1.96 9.07 0.47
N PHE A 129 -2.21 7.77 0.42
CA PHE A 129 -2.81 6.97 1.47
C PHE A 129 -1.80 5.94 1.97
N GLU A 130 -1.70 5.78 3.28
CA GLU A 130 -0.80 4.83 3.91
C GLU A 130 -1.55 3.91 4.86
N GLN A 131 -1.23 2.61 4.85
CA GLN A 131 -1.76 1.66 5.81
C GLN A 131 -0.62 0.77 6.31
N SER A 132 -0.29 0.88 7.59
CA SER A 132 0.62 -0.06 8.26
C SER A 132 -0.10 -1.36 8.59
N PHE A 133 0.64 -2.46 8.71
CA PHE A 133 0.10 -3.71 9.25
C PHE A 133 1.16 -4.44 10.07
N GLU A 134 0.68 -5.24 11.02
CA GLU A 134 1.49 -6.17 11.79
C GLU A 134 0.92 -7.59 11.65
N ALA A 135 1.81 -8.57 11.62
CA ALA A 135 1.43 -9.96 11.53
C ALA A 135 2.41 -10.85 12.30
N ALA A 136 1.94 -12.02 12.67
CA ALA A 136 2.75 -13.08 13.27
C ALA A 136 2.51 -14.38 12.50
N GLY A 137 3.54 -15.21 12.41
CA GLY A 137 3.43 -16.45 11.67
C GLY A 137 4.63 -17.36 11.86
N ARG A 138 4.77 -18.32 10.94
CA ARG A 138 5.89 -19.27 10.91
C ARG A 138 6.51 -19.38 9.53
N ALA A 139 7.84 -19.38 9.50
CA ALA A 139 8.66 -19.77 8.36
C ALA A 139 9.27 -21.15 8.66
N GLY A 140 8.63 -22.22 8.15
CA GLY A 140 8.95 -23.58 8.57
C GLY A 140 8.69 -23.79 10.07
N ALA A 141 9.72 -24.16 10.83
CA ALA A 141 9.62 -24.35 12.28
C ALA A 141 9.83 -23.05 13.09
N HIS A 142 10.24 -21.95 12.45
CA HIS A 142 10.62 -20.73 13.14
C HIS A 142 9.47 -19.74 13.24
N ALA A 143 9.19 -19.26 14.44
CA ALA A 143 8.24 -18.18 14.66
C ALA A 143 8.83 -16.84 14.18
N VAL A 144 8.03 -16.08 13.44
CA VAL A 144 8.42 -14.79 12.85
C VAL A 144 7.43 -13.69 13.20
N ALA A 145 7.95 -12.48 13.34
CA ALA A 145 7.18 -11.25 13.36
C ALA A 145 7.28 -10.58 11.98
N ILE A 146 6.15 -10.05 11.52
CA ILE A 146 6.01 -9.44 10.20
C ILE A 146 5.45 -8.04 10.43
N ARG A 147 6.08 -7.05 9.83
CA ARG A 147 5.60 -5.67 9.80
C ARG A 147 5.64 -5.17 8.39
N GLY A 148 4.72 -4.29 8.03
CA GLY A 148 4.79 -3.67 6.72
C GLY A 148 3.89 -2.47 6.58
N ARG A 149 3.94 -1.91 5.39
CA ARG A 149 3.15 -0.74 5.02
C ARG A 149 2.81 -0.77 3.54
N HIS A 150 1.56 -0.44 3.26
CA HIS A 150 1.08 -0.10 1.93
C HIS A 150 1.10 1.42 1.78
N VAL A 151 1.57 1.90 0.64
CA VAL A 151 1.55 3.31 0.25
C VAL A 151 0.93 3.40 -1.14
N LEU A 152 -0.16 4.15 -1.24
CA LEU A 152 -0.90 4.41 -2.46
C LEU A 152 -0.81 5.90 -2.78
N GLY A 153 -0.26 6.26 -3.94
CA GLY A 153 -0.14 7.65 -4.38
C GLY A 153 -0.42 7.80 -5.87
N PHE A 154 -0.32 9.03 -6.37
CA PHE A 154 -0.59 9.37 -7.77
C PHE A 154 0.60 10.13 -8.36
N ALA A 155 0.97 9.80 -9.60
CA ALA A 155 2.18 10.30 -10.23
C ALA A 155 1.89 11.03 -11.56
N GLY A 156 2.54 12.17 -11.76
CA GLY A 156 2.58 12.87 -13.05
C GLY A 156 1.24 13.49 -13.50
N SER A 157 1.22 14.04 -14.72
CA SER A 157 0.06 14.74 -15.30
C SER A 157 -1.07 13.80 -15.72
N GLU A 158 -0.74 12.55 -16.10
CA GLU A 158 -1.73 11.50 -16.38
C GLU A 158 -2.23 10.81 -15.10
N HIS A 159 -1.71 11.24 -13.93
CA HIS A 159 -2.07 10.78 -12.59
C HIS A 159 -1.90 9.28 -12.36
N ASP A 160 -0.90 8.60 -12.92
CA ASP A 160 -0.72 7.15 -12.72
C ASP A 160 -0.82 6.76 -11.23
N VAL A 161 -1.67 5.78 -10.92
CA VAL A 161 -1.78 5.24 -9.56
C VAL A 161 -0.54 4.42 -9.28
N VAL A 162 0.13 4.69 -8.17
CA VAL A 162 1.29 3.95 -7.68
C VAL A 162 0.93 3.30 -6.36
N LEU A 163 1.04 1.98 -6.29
CA LEU A 163 0.85 1.20 -5.06
C LEU A 163 2.15 0.48 -4.73
N CYS A 164 2.77 0.83 -3.60
CA CYS A 164 3.94 0.17 -3.06
C CYS A 164 3.59 -0.56 -1.76
N SER A 165 4.04 -1.80 -1.62
CA SER A 165 3.97 -2.58 -0.39
C SER A 165 5.38 -2.91 0.05
N VAL A 166 5.74 -2.49 1.26
CA VAL A 166 7.04 -2.81 1.89
C VAL A 166 6.78 -3.69 3.10
N VAL A 167 7.48 -4.81 3.18
CA VAL A 167 7.31 -5.82 4.22
C VAL A 167 8.66 -6.17 4.79
N CYS A 168 8.73 -6.19 6.11
CA CYS A 168 9.89 -6.61 6.87
C CYS A 168 9.50 -7.82 7.73
N VAL A 169 10.33 -8.85 7.70
CA VAL A 169 10.17 -10.09 8.45
C VAL A 169 11.40 -10.28 9.32
N GLU A 170 11.19 -10.54 10.60
CA GLU A 170 12.27 -10.80 11.57
C GLU A 170 11.87 -11.93 12.53
N PRO A 171 12.83 -12.55 13.25
CA PRO A 171 12.52 -13.58 14.24
C PRO A 171 11.59 -13.03 15.33
N ALA A 172 10.61 -13.81 15.78
CA ALA A 172 9.61 -13.35 16.75
C ALA A 172 10.21 -12.89 18.11
N GLN A 173 11.41 -13.38 18.46
CA GLN A 173 12.13 -12.98 19.69
C GLN A 173 12.62 -11.53 19.64
N GLU A 174 12.75 -10.96 18.44
CA GLU A 174 13.24 -9.60 18.21
C GLU A 174 12.15 -8.69 17.62
N ALA A 175 10.88 -9.07 17.79
CA ALA A 175 9.74 -8.40 17.19
C ALA A 175 9.75 -6.88 17.46
N GLY A 176 9.78 -6.11 16.37
CA GLY A 176 9.72 -4.66 16.33
C GLY A 176 11.06 -3.94 16.47
N ALA A 177 12.14 -4.63 16.85
CA ALA A 177 13.42 -3.97 17.14
C ALA A 177 14.11 -3.44 15.88
N ARG A 178 14.07 -4.19 14.78
CA ARG A 178 14.80 -3.85 13.54
C ARG A 178 13.86 -3.44 12.42
N CYS A 179 12.71 -4.11 12.28
CA CYS A 179 11.76 -3.78 11.23
C CYS A 179 11.12 -2.39 11.36
N GLY A 180 10.88 -1.89 12.58
CA GLY A 180 10.25 -0.58 12.78
C GLY A 180 11.02 0.57 12.12
N PRO A 181 12.28 0.82 12.51
CA PRO A 181 13.09 1.89 11.93
C PRO A 181 13.28 1.78 10.41
N LEU A 182 13.41 0.57 9.86
CA LEU A 182 13.54 0.35 8.41
C LEU A 182 12.26 0.75 7.67
N LEU A 183 11.10 0.37 8.21
CA LEU A 183 9.82 0.71 7.63
C LEU A 183 9.52 2.20 7.76
N ASP A 184 9.87 2.83 8.89
CA ASP A 184 9.70 4.28 9.07
C ASP A 184 10.59 5.09 8.11
N ALA A 185 11.78 4.57 7.82
CA ALA A 185 12.70 5.18 6.86
C ALA A 185 12.32 4.90 5.40
N ALA A 186 11.52 3.88 5.09
CA ALA A 186 11.00 3.68 3.75
C ALA A 186 10.04 4.81 3.37
N ALA A 187 10.05 5.27 2.11
CA ALA A 187 9.16 6.34 1.68
C ALA A 187 8.91 6.31 0.18
N LEU A 188 7.68 6.64 -0.22
CA LEU A 188 7.38 7.00 -1.61
C LEU A 188 7.63 8.51 -1.76
N GLU A 189 8.58 8.87 -2.62
CA GLU A 189 9.09 10.24 -2.79
C GLU A 189 8.97 10.68 -4.26
N GLY A 190 9.10 11.99 -4.47
CA GLY A 190 9.09 12.58 -5.81
C GLY A 190 7.84 13.42 -6.09
N THR A 191 7.46 13.52 -7.37
CA THR A 191 6.36 14.37 -7.86
C THR A 191 5.00 13.69 -7.68
N LEU A 192 4.64 13.43 -6.42
CA LEU A 192 3.31 12.93 -6.06
C LEU A 192 2.28 14.06 -6.20
N VAL A 193 1.15 13.74 -6.84
CA VAL A 193 0.00 14.63 -6.99
C VAL A 193 -1.17 14.12 -6.16
N GLY A 194 -2.18 14.97 -5.97
CA GLY A 194 -3.43 14.54 -5.35
C GLY A 194 -4.14 13.47 -6.19
N PRO A 195 -5.06 12.69 -5.59
CA PRO A 195 -5.92 11.80 -6.35
C PRO A 195 -6.64 12.59 -7.45
N PRO A 196 -6.85 12.01 -8.64
CA PRO A 196 -7.60 12.68 -9.69
C PRO A 196 -9.01 12.98 -9.19
N GLU A 197 -9.53 14.13 -9.60
CA GLU A 197 -10.92 14.46 -9.32
C GLU A 197 -11.84 13.42 -9.98
N PRO A 198 -12.90 12.96 -9.29
CA PRO A 198 -13.84 12.03 -9.89
C PRO A 198 -14.53 12.70 -11.09
N ASP A 199 -14.67 11.94 -12.18
CA ASP A 199 -15.40 12.38 -13.37
C ASP A 199 -16.87 12.70 -13.02
N LEU A 200 -17.52 13.54 -13.85
CA LEU A 200 -18.87 14.03 -13.64
C LEU A 200 -19.90 12.89 -13.51
N LEU A 201 -19.68 11.79 -14.24
CA LEU A 201 -20.50 10.57 -14.10
C LEU A 201 -20.36 9.96 -12.70
N VAL A 202 -19.13 9.80 -12.21
CA VAL A 202 -18.85 9.25 -10.86
C VAL A 202 -19.42 10.18 -9.80
N ARG A 203 -19.25 11.50 -9.94
CA ARG A 203 -19.87 12.50 -9.06
C ARG A 203 -21.39 12.37 -9.04
N THR A 204 -22.02 12.15 -10.20
CA THR A 204 -23.47 11.98 -10.29
C THR A 204 -23.94 10.71 -9.56
N ILE A 205 -23.20 9.61 -9.70
CA ILE A 205 -23.50 8.35 -9.01
C ILE A 205 -23.32 8.52 -7.49
N LEU A 206 -22.20 9.10 -7.05
CA LEU A 206 -21.94 9.36 -5.64
C LEU A 206 -22.98 10.30 -5.03
N TYR A 207 -23.33 11.39 -5.73
CA TYR A 207 -24.39 12.30 -5.32
C TYR A 207 -25.74 11.58 -5.20
N ALA A 208 -26.07 10.71 -6.15
CA ALA A 208 -27.31 9.93 -6.09
C ALA A 208 -27.34 8.94 -4.92
N ALA A 209 -26.19 8.35 -4.57
CA ALA A 209 -26.05 7.47 -3.42
C ALA A 209 -26.19 8.24 -2.09
N GLU A 210 -25.60 9.43 -1.99
CA GLU A 210 -25.69 10.28 -0.80
C GLU A 210 -27.08 10.94 -0.65
N HIS A 211 -27.77 11.21 -1.75
CA HIS A 211 -29.05 11.92 -1.77
C HIS A 211 -30.11 11.15 -2.59
N PRO A 212 -30.59 10.01 -2.08
CA PRO A 212 -31.43 9.11 -2.87
C PRO A 212 -32.78 9.75 -3.25
N LEU A 213 -33.41 10.49 -2.33
CA LEU A 213 -34.72 11.11 -2.60
C LEU A 213 -34.69 12.15 -3.73
N PRO A 214 -33.85 13.20 -3.69
CA PRO A 214 -33.80 14.17 -4.78
C PRO A 214 -33.27 13.56 -6.07
N ALA A 215 -32.33 12.61 -6.01
CA ALA A 215 -31.86 11.90 -7.20
C ALA A 215 -32.99 11.10 -7.87
N THR A 216 -33.79 10.37 -7.09
CA THR A 216 -34.94 9.62 -7.60
C THR A 216 -35.97 10.55 -8.26
N ALA A 217 -36.25 11.70 -7.65
CA ALA A 217 -37.15 12.70 -8.23
C ALA A 217 -36.61 13.27 -9.55
N ALA A 218 -35.32 13.63 -9.60
CA ALA A 218 -34.67 14.14 -10.81
C ALA A 218 -34.67 13.11 -11.94
N PHE A 219 -34.29 11.86 -11.66
CA PHE A 219 -34.33 10.77 -12.64
C PHE A 219 -35.77 10.46 -13.09
N GLY A 220 -36.74 10.50 -12.18
CA GLY A 220 -38.15 10.35 -12.50
C GLY A 220 -38.66 11.43 -13.47
N LEU A 221 -38.31 12.69 -13.22
CA LEU A 221 -38.65 13.81 -14.10
C LEU A 221 -38.00 13.67 -15.49
N LEU A 222 -36.71 13.30 -15.55
CA LEU A 222 -36.01 13.06 -16.82
C LEU A 222 -36.64 11.91 -17.61
N ALA A 223 -37.00 10.81 -16.94
CA ALA A 223 -37.69 9.68 -17.57
C ALA A 223 -39.07 10.09 -18.11
N ALA A 224 -39.87 10.82 -17.33
CA ALA A 224 -41.18 11.31 -17.74
C ALA A 224 -41.07 12.27 -18.95
N ALA A 225 -40.09 13.18 -18.95
CA ALA A 225 -39.82 14.06 -20.07
C ALA A 225 -39.41 13.27 -21.33
N GLY A 226 -38.54 12.27 -21.19
CA GLY A 226 -38.13 11.39 -22.29
C GLY A 226 -39.31 10.63 -22.91
N ILE A 227 -40.19 10.07 -22.07
CA ILE A 227 -41.43 9.41 -22.53
C ILE A 227 -42.32 10.41 -23.27
N THR A 228 -42.49 11.62 -22.75
CA THR A 228 -43.32 12.67 -23.37
C THR A 228 -42.81 13.03 -24.77
N VAL A 229 -41.49 13.21 -24.92
CA VAL A 229 -40.86 13.48 -26.23
C VAL A 229 -41.05 12.30 -27.18
N LEU A 230 -40.89 11.07 -26.70
CA LEU A 230 -41.04 9.87 -27.52
C LEU A 230 -42.49 9.70 -28.00
N LEU A 231 -43.48 9.98 -27.14
CA LEU A 231 -44.89 9.97 -27.49
C LEU A 231 -45.22 11.08 -28.50
N ALA A 232 -44.69 12.29 -28.31
CA ALA A 232 -44.89 13.40 -29.24
C ALA A 232 -44.28 13.15 -30.63
N ARG A 233 -43.23 12.33 -30.72
CA ARG A 233 -42.57 11.95 -31.99
C ARG A 233 -43.12 10.69 -32.64
N ARG A 234 -44.09 9.98 -32.03
CA ARG A 234 -44.70 8.82 -32.70
C ARG A 234 -45.44 9.31 -33.96
N PRO A 235 -45.08 8.80 -35.16
CA PRO A 235 -45.81 9.15 -36.37
C PRO A 235 -47.26 8.70 -36.21
N TYR A 236 -48.19 9.63 -36.42
CA TYR A 236 -49.62 9.32 -36.40
C TYR A 236 -49.90 8.19 -37.40
N PRO A 237 -50.61 7.12 -37.00
CA PRO A 237 -51.05 6.11 -37.95
C PRO A 237 -51.93 6.82 -38.98
N ARG A 238 -51.50 6.82 -40.25
CA ARG A 238 -52.31 7.34 -41.34
C ARG A 238 -53.51 6.39 -41.53
N PRO A 239 -54.75 6.91 -41.56
CA PRO A 239 -55.95 6.11 -41.82
C PRO A 239 -55.96 5.53 -43.23
#